data_AF-A0A285S160-F1
#
_entry.id   AF-A0A285S160-F1
#
_cell.length_a   1.000
_cell.length_b   1.000
_cell.length_c   1.000
_cell.angle_alpha   90.00
_cell.angle_beta   90.00
_cell.angle_gamma   90.00
#
_symmetry.space_group_name_H-M   'P 1'
#
loop_
_entity.id
_entity.type
_entity.pdbx_description
1 polymer ?
#
loop_
_entity_poly.entity_id
_entity_poly.type
_entity_poly.pdbx_seq_one_letter_code
_entity_poly.pdbx_strand_id
1 'polypeptide(L)'
;MQARTLFPALLALVLTGATAHAQTPTLVSQHNNWDAYSYGGSKGKVCYALSKPTKLAPSDRNHGDVFFFVSNRPGENVNNEPSVIVGYAFKEQSSVSVDVDGQKFTMFTKNDGAWMANATEERQLVAAMKAGRGMVVTGVSARGTQTTYEFSLSGITAAVTAADRACQ
;
A
#
# COMPACT_ATOMS: atom_id res chain seq x y z
N MET A 1 38.41 46.55 49.55
CA MET A 1 36.98 46.21 49.37
C MET A 1 36.73 45.95 47.89
N GLN A 2 35.78 45.05 47.60
CA GLN A 2 35.32 44.57 46.28
C GLN A 2 35.98 43.28 45.77
N ALA A 3 35.31 42.15 46.04
CA ALA A 3 35.42 40.92 45.27
C ALA A 3 34.15 40.81 44.41
N ARG A 4 34.30 40.76 43.08
CA ARG A 4 33.21 40.55 42.13
C ARG A 4 33.01 39.05 41.93
N THR A 5 31.86 38.55 42.37
CA THR A 5 31.38 37.19 42.12
C THR A 5 30.85 37.04 40.69
N LEU A 6 31.34 36.05 39.95
CA LEU A 6 30.80 35.60 38.66
C LEU A 6 30.06 34.28 38.87
N PHE A 7 28.76 34.24 38.58
CA PHE A 7 27.95 33.02 38.53
C PHE A 7 27.86 32.52 37.07
N PRO A 8 28.20 31.27 36.76
CA PRO A 8 27.94 30.69 35.44
C PRO A 8 26.50 30.16 35.38
N ALA A 9 25.72 30.67 34.43
CA ALA A 9 24.39 30.14 34.12
C ALA A 9 24.52 28.93 33.20
N LEU A 10 24.19 27.74 33.72
CA LEU A 10 24.14 26.49 32.95
C LEU A 10 22.75 26.40 32.26
N LEU A 11 22.72 26.57 30.94
CA LEU A 11 21.50 26.44 30.13
C LEU A 11 21.29 24.96 29.76
N ALA A 12 20.38 24.27 30.45
CA ALA A 12 20.02 22.88 30.14
C ALA A 12 19.05 22.85 28.94
N LEU A 13 19.53 22.39 27.79
CA LEU A 13 18.72 22.19 26.58
C LEU A 13 17.97 20.85 26.70
N VAL A 14 16.68 20.91 27.05
CA VAL A 14 15.81 19.73 27.09
C VAL A 14 15.38 19.40 25.66
N LEU A 15 16.04 18.43 25.04
CA LEU A 15 15.63 17.84 23.76
C LEU A 15 14.44 16.91 24.00
N THR A 16 13.22 17.42 23.86
CA THR A 16 12.02 16.57 23.76
C THR A 16 12.00 15.92 22.38
N GLY A 17 12.50 14.70 22.27
CA GLY A 17 12.33 13.87 21.08
C GLY A 17 10.87 13.48 20.92
N ALA A 18 10.21 13.97 19.88
CA ALA A 18 8.88 13.48 19.50
C ALA A 18 9.04 12.05 18.96
N THR A 19 8.59 11.07 19.75
CA THR A 19 8.47 9.69 19.28
C THR A 19 7.34 9.61 18.27
N ALA A 20 7.67 9.44 16.98
CA ALA A 20 6.69 9.13 15.96
C ALA A 20 6.09 7.73 16.24
N HIS A 21 4.88 7.69 16.79
CA HIS A 21 4.13 6.44 16.92
C HIS A 21 3.61 6.01 15.54
N ALA A 22 4.23 4.98 14.96
CA ALA A 22 3.66 4.30 13.80
C ALA A 22 2.28 3.74 14.18
N GLN A 23 1.23 4.23 13.54
CA GLN A 23 -0.14 3.77 13.78
C GLN A 23 -0.25 2.33 13.26
N THR A 24 -0.51 1.38 14.15
CA THR A 24 -0.75 -0.02 13.78
C THR A 24 -2.17 -0.13 13.21
N PRO A 25 -2.36 -0.67 11.99
CA PRO A 25 -3.69 -0.86 11.44
C PRO A 25 -4.54 -1.83 12.26
N THR A 26 -5.81 -1.47 12.45
CA THR A 26 -6.81 -2.31 13.08
C THR A 26 -7.44 -3.21 12.01
N LEU A 27 -7.41 -4.52 12.24
CA LEU A 27 -8.14 -5.49 11.43
C LEU A 27 -9.66 -5.26 11.56
N VAL A 28 -10.33 -5.08 10.43
CA VAL A 28 -11.79 -4.89 10.35
C VAL A 28 -12.48 -6.24 10.13
N SER A 29 -12.01 -7.02 9.15
CA SER A 29 -12.55 -8.34 8.82
C SER A 29 -11.59 -9.16 7.96
N GLN A 30 -11.79 -10.47 7.91
CA GLN A 30 -11.01 -11.40 7.07
C GLN A 30 -11.94 -12.18 6.14
N HIS A 31 -11.53 -12.34 4.88
CA HIS A 31 -12.31 -12.96 3.83
C HIS A 31 -11.40 -13.76 2.90
N ASN A 32 -11.23 -15.06 3.18
CA ASN A 32 -10.39 -15.97 2.39
C ASN A 32 -8.97 -15.41 2.18
N ASN A 33 -8.66 -14.90 0.98
CA ASN A 33 -7.35 -14.37 0.64
C ASN A 33 -7.21 -12.85 0.86
N TRP A 34 -8.29 -12.19 1.28
CA TRP A 34 -8.36 -10.74 1.43
C TRP A 34 -8.78 -10.35 2.83
N ASP A 35 -8.07 -9.39 3.41
CA ASP A 35 -8.37 -8.83 4.73
C ASP A 35 -8.68 -7.34 4.58
N ALA A 36 -9.61 -6.83 5.39
CA ALA A 36 -9.92 -5.41 5.48
C ALA A 36 -9.32 -4.82 6.74
N TYR A 37 -8.70 -3.64 6.63
CA TYR A 37 -8.07 -2.92 7.72
C TYR A 37 -8.51 -1.46 7.73
N SER A 38 -8.30 -0.79 8.87
CA SER A 38 -8.39 0.67 8.97
C SER A 38 -7.39 1.24 9.96
N TYR A 39 -7.00 2.50 9.77
CA TYR A 39 -6.22 3.26 10.74
C TYR A 39 -6.50 4.77 10.64
N GLY A 40 -6.11 5.51 11.68
CA GLY A 40 -6.15 6.97 11.66
C GLY A 40 -4.91 7.54 10.95
N GLY A 41 -5.10 8.18 9.79
CA GLY A 41 -4.06 8.93 9.09
C GLY A 41 -4.08 10.42 9.44
N SER A 42 -3.04 11.14 9.03
CA SER A 42 -2.91 12.58 9.28
C SER A 42 -3.99 13.42 8.59
N LYS A 43 -4.53 12.94 7.46
CA LYS A 43 -5.63 13.56 6.71
C LYS A 43 -6.97 12.87 6.94
N GLY A 44 -7.12 12.13 8.04
CA GLY A 44 -8.33 11.37 8.36
C GLY A 44 -8.16 9.87 8.22
N LYS A 45 -9.27 9.14 8.32
CA LYS A 45 -9.28 7.68 8.33
C LYS A 45 -8.81 7.11 6.99
N VAL A 46 -8.02 6.04 7.05
CA VAL A 46 -7.61 5.25 5.89
C VAL A 46 -8.15 3.84 6.09
N CYS A 47 -8.80 3.29 5.08
CA CYS A 47 -9.35 1.93 5.09
C CYS A 47 -8.96 1.22 3.81
N TYR A 48 -8.61 -0.05 3.89
CA TYR A 48 -8.17 -0.77 2.71
C TYR A 48 -8.46 -2.26 2.82
N ALA A 49 -8.71 -2.87 1.67
CA ALA A 49 -8.59 -4.31 1.49
C ALA A 49 -7.16 -4.64 1.05
N LEU A 50 -6.57 -5.70 1.59
CA LEU A 50 -5.21 -6.14 1.29
C LEU A 50 -5.18 -7.64 1.02
N SER A 51 -4.33 -8.06 0.08
CA SER A 51 -3.96 -9.46 -0.14
C SER A 51 -2.47 -9.62 -0.39
N LYS A 52 -1.95 -10.80 -0.06
CA LYS A 52 -0.61 -11.27 -0.46
C LYS A 52 -0.73 -12.20 -1.66
N PRO A 53 0.28 -12.26 -2.55
CA PRO A 53 0.25 -13.19 -3.66
C PRO A 53 0.31 -14.64 -3.17
N THR A 54 -0.39 -15.53 -3.86
CA THR A 54 -0.30 -16.97 -3.66
C THR A 54 0.96 -17.56 -4.25
N LYS A 55 1.63 -16.84 -5.16
CA LYS A 55 2.88 -17.25 -5.79
C LYS A 55 3.75 -16.06 -6.18
N LEU A 56 5.05 -16.21 -6.00
CA LEU A 56 6.10 -15.26 -6.35
C LEU A 56 7.03 -15.91 -7.38
N ALA A 57 7.33 -15.22 -8.47
CA ALA A 57 8.27 -15.69 -9.48
C ALA A 57 9.21 -14.56 -9.95
N PRO A 58 10.48 -14.87 -10.24
CA PRO A 58 11.14 -16.18 -10.09
C PRO A 58 11.45 -16.53 -8.63
N SER A 59 11.31 -17.81 -8.26
CA SER A 59 11.37 -18.27 -6.86
C SER A 59 12.77 -18.22 -6.22
N ASP A 60 13.82 -18.01 -7.02
CA ASP A 60 15.21 -17.92 -6.57
C ASP A 60 15.62 -16.49 -6.18
N ARG A 61 14.66 -15.57 -6.04
CA ARG A 61 14.91 -14.16 -5.71
C ARG A 61 14.22 -13.75 -4.42
N ASN A 62 14.82 -12.79 -3.74
CA ASN A 62 14.16 -12.10 -2.64
C ASN A 62 13.25 -11.00 -3.22
N HIS A 63 11.94 -11.19 -3.06
CA HIS A 63 10.91 -10.24 -3.47
C HIS A 63 10.60 -9.18 -2.42
N GLY A 64 11.05 -9.39 -1.17
CA GLY A 64 10.54 -8.70 0.01
C GLY A 64 9.04 -8.92 0.21
N ASP A 65 8.38 -7.99 0.87
CA ASP A 65 6.94 -8.03 1.03
C ASP A 65 6.23 -7.54 -0.24
N VAL A 66 5.21 -8.27 -0.67
CA VAL A 66 4.40 -7.94 -1.84
C VAL A 66 2.93 -7.93 -1.44
N PHE A 67 2.26 -6.83 -1.70
CA PHE A 67 0.87 -6.62 -1.34
C PHE A 67 0.10 -5.94 -2.47
N PHE A 68 -1.13 -6.39 -2.68
CA PHE A 68 -2.10 -5.65 -3.48
C PHE A 68 -3.14 -5.03 -2.56
N PHE A 69 -3.45 -3.77 -2.79
CA PHE A 69 -4.38 -2.97 -2.01
C PHE A 69 -5.54 -2.49 -2.84
N VAL A 70 -6.70 -2.31 -2.21
CA VAL A 70 -7.77 -1.43 -2.68
C VAL A 70 -8.09 -0.48 -1.53
N SER A 71 -7.81 0.81 -1.70
CA SER A 71 -7.77 1.78 -0.61
C SER A 71 -8.83 2.88 -0.73
N ASN A 72 -9.32 3.32 0.43
CA ASN A 72 -10.17 4.50 0.63
C ASN A 72 -9.45 5.50 1.54
N ARG A 73 -9.43 6.77 1.12
CA ARG A 73 -8.92 7.90 1.91
C ARG A 73 -9.90 9.06 1.77
N PRO A 74 -10.99 9.10 2.56
CA PRO A 74 -12.04 10.11 2.42
C PRO A 74 -11.55 11.55 2.52
N GLY A 75 -10.60 11.83 3.42
CA GLY A 75 -10.02 13.17 3.54
C GLY A 75 -9.16 13.62 2.36
N GLU A 76 -8.91 12.73 1.40
CA GLU A 76 -8.21 13.02 0.14
C GLU A 76 -9.12 12.80 -1.09
N ASN A 77 -10.43 12.55 -0.89
CA ASN A 77 -11.37 12.18 -1.95
C ASN A 77 -10.93 10.96 -2.79
N VAL A 78 -10.22 10.01 -2.17
CA VAL A 78 -9.83 8.75 -2.83
C VAL A 78 -10.78 7.64 -2.42
N ASN A 79 -11.34 6.97 -3.43
CA ASN A 79 -12.27 5.87 -3.26
C ASN A 79 -11.86 4.70 -4.16
N ASN A 80 -11.73 3.51 -3.57
CA ASN A 80 -11.44 2.26 -4.27
C ASN A 80 -10.23 2.35 -5.20
N GLU A 81 -9.13 2.92 -4.73
CA GLU A 81 -7.87 3.03 -5.49
C GLU A 81 -7.08 1.72 -5.39
N PRO A 82 -6.94 0.95 -6.49
CA PRO A 82 -6.08 -0.22 -6.53
C PRO A 82 -4.61 0.20 -6.62
N SER A 83 -3.76 -0.47 -5.85
CA SER A 83 -2.31 -0.29 -5.92
C SER A 83 -1.58 -1.59 -5.58
N VAL A 84 -0.34 -1.71 -6.05
CA VAL A 84 0.57 -2.77 -5.63
C VAL A 84 1.81 -2.13 -5.01
N ILE A 85 2.28 -2.70 -3.91
CA ILE A 85 3.56 -2.37 -3.28
C ILE A 85 4.40 -3.64 -3.23
N VAL A 86 5.66 -3.56 -3.65
CA VAL A 86 6.61 -4.67 -3.68
C VAL A 86 7.84 -4.35 -2.83
N GLY A 87 8.67 -5.35 -2.50
CA GLY A 87 9.86 -5.15 -1.66
C GLY A 87 11.09 -4.62 -2.39
N TYR A 88 10.94 -4.01 -3.56
CA TYR A 88 12.06 -3.45 -4.35
C TYR A 88 11.58 -2.30 -5.22
N ALA A 89 12.49 -1.39 -5.56
CA ALA A 89 12.19 -0.35 -6.55
C ALA A 89 11.99 -0.96 -7.95
N PHE A 90 10.94 -0.56 -8.65
CA PHE A 90 10.72 -0.83 -10.07
C PHE A 90 11.79 -0.15 -10.93
N LYS A 91 11.99 -0.68 -12.13
CA LYS A 91 12.84 -0.05 -13.15
C LYS A 91 12.27 1.32 -13.52
N GLU A 92 13.13 2.32 -13.64
CA GLU A 92 12.71 3.64 -14.10
C GLU A 92 12.04 3.56 -15.47
N GLN A 93 11.00 4.38 -15.66
CA GLN A 93 10.22 4.44 -16.90
C GLN A 93 9.58 3.09 -17.31
N SER A 94 9.43 2.16 -16.36
CA SER A 94 8.68 0.91 -16.58
C SER A 94 7.22 1.05 -16.16
N SER A 95 6.45 0.01 -16.46
CA SER A 95 5.06 -0.14 -16.02
C SER A 95 4.87 -1.50 -15.37
N VAL A 96 3.78 -1.62 -14.63
CA VAL A 96 3.27 -2.89 -14.13
C VAL A 96 2.04 -3.28 -14.95
N SER A 97 1.99 -4.53 -15.39
CA SER A 97 0.80 -5.10 -16.04
C SER A 97 0.00 -5.92 -15.02
N VAL A 98 -1.31 -5.71 -15.01
CA VAL A 98 -2.26 -6.49 -14.22
C VAL A 98 -3.19 -7.22 -15.17
N ASP A 99 -3.30 -8.53 -15.03
CA ASP A 99 -4.17 -9.40 -15.83
C ASP A 99 -5.18 -10.07 -14.90
N VAL A 100 -6.47 -9.75 -15.06
CA VAL A 100 -7.57 -10.36 -14.30
C VAL A 100 -8.36 -11.24 -15.25
N ASP A 101 -8.19 -12.56 -15.13
CA ASP A 101 -8.84 -13.56 -15.99
C ASP A 101 -8.80 -13.22 -17.51
N GLY A 102 -7.71 -12.63 -18.00
CA GLY A 102 -7.50 -12.23 -19.40
C GLY A 102 -7.76 -10.73 -19.69
N GLN A 103 -8.33 -9.97 -18.76
CA GLN A 103 -8.50 -8.52 -18.88
C GLN A 103 -7.24 -7.81 -18.40
N LYS A 104 -6.60 -7.04 -19.30
CA LYS A 104 -5.30 -6.41 -19.04
C LYS A 104 -5.44 -4.93 -18.70
N PHE A 105 -4.70 -4.53 -17.67
CA PHE A 105 -4.58 -3.16 -17.18
C PHE A 105 -3.10 -2.80 -17.06
N THR A 106 -2.80 -1.50 -17.13
CA THR A 106 -1.43 -0.98 -16.98
C THR A 106 -1.39 0.01 -15.83
N MET A 107 -0.41 -0.16 -14.96
CA MET A 107 -0.13 0.73 -13.83
C MET A 107 1.19 1.45 -14.06
N PHE A 108 1.25 2.72 -13.68
CA PHE A 108 2.51 3.47 -13.65
C PHE A 108 3.27 3.13 -12.37
N THR A 109 4.59 3.05 -12.46
CA THR A 109 5.44 2.75 -11.30
C THR A 109 6.03 4.03 -10.70
N LYS A 110 6.16 4.06 -9.37
CA LYS A 110 6.98 5.03 -8.66
C LYS A 110 7.62 4.35 -7.46
N ASN A 111 8.96 4.37 -7.41
CA ASN A 111 9.73 3.61 -6.43
C ASN A 111 9.31 2.13 -6.44
N ASP A 112 8.80 1.63 -5.33
CA ASP A 112 8.35 0.27 -5.05
C ASP A 112 6.83 0.08 -5.19
N GLY A 113 6.11 1.13 -5.59
CA GLY A 113 4.66 1.08 -5.78
C GLY A 113 4.24 1.25 -7.25
N ALA A 114 3.05 0.76 -7.57
CA ALA A 114 2.38 1.05 -8.83
C ALA A 114 0.87 1.34 -8.64
N TRP A 115 0.36 2.26 -9.46
CA TRP A 115 -1.02 2.79 -9.40
C TRP A 115 -1.61 2.92 -10.81
N MET A 116 -2.93 2.94 -10.90
CA MET A 116 -3.63 3.24 -12.15
C MET A 116 -3.49 4.72 -12.51
N ALA A 117 -3.45 5.03 -13.80
CA ALA A 117 -3.24 6.40 -14.26
C ALA A 117 -4.43 7.34 -14.00
N ASN A 118 -5.64 6.79 -13.83
CA ASN A 118 -6.84 7.58 -13.66
C ASN A 118 -7.99 6.79 -13.00
N ALA A 119 -8.92 7.52 -12.40
CA ALA A 119 -10.06 6.96 -11.68
C ALA A 119 -11.02 6.10 -12.51
N THR A 120 -11.08 6.28 -13.84
CA THR A 120 -11.92 5.44 -14.68
C THR A 120 -11.34 4.03 -14.79
N GLU A 121 -10.04 3.91 -15.02
CA GLU A 121 -9.38 2.62 -15.06
C GLU A 121 -9.31 1.94 -13.68
N GLU A 122 -9.20 2.73 -12.59
CA GLU A 122 -9.33 2.20 -11.21
C GLU A 122 -10.67 1.48 -11.01
N ARG A 123 -11.78 2.12 -11.39
CA ARG A 123 -13.12 1.51 -11.29
C ARG A 123 -13.24 0.25 -12.14
N GLN A 124 -12.69 0.27 -13.35
CA GLN A 124 -12.70 -0.89 -14.24
C GLN A 124 -11.90 -2.07 -13.67
N LEU A 125 -10.70 -1.81 -13.14
CA LEU A 125 -9.87 -2.84 -12.52
C LEU A 125 -10.56 -3.41 -11.29
N VAL A 126 -11.05 -2.57 -10.36
CA VAL A 126 -11.75 -3.07 -9.15
C VAL A 126 -13.01 -3.86 -9.52
N ALA A 127 -13.76 -3.44 -10.55
CA ALA A 127 -14.90 -4.20 -11.04
C ALA A 127 -14.49 -5.57 -11.60
N ALA A 128 -13.44 -5.62 -12.44
CA ALA A 128 -12.90 -6.87 -12.96
C ALA A 128 -12.41 -7.78 -11.83
N MET A 129 -11.72 -7.24 -10.84
CA MET A 129 -11.25 -7.97 -9.67
C MET A 129 -12.41 -8.56 -8.86
N LYS A 130 -13.51 -7.82 -8.64
CA LYS A 130 -14.70 -8.32 -7.94
C LYS A 130 -15.44 -9.44 -8.68
N ALA A 131 -15.34 -9.47 -10.01
CA ALA A 131 -15.95 -10.50 -10.86
C ALA A 131 -15.02 -11.68 -11.16
N GLY A 132 -13.70 -11.50 -11.00
CA GLY A 132 -12.67 -12.46 -11.33
C GLY A 132 -12.39 -13.48 -10.22
N ARG A 133 -11.55 -14.45 -10.57
CA ARG A 133 -11.10 -15.55 -9.71
C ARG A 133 -9.60 -15.44 -9.40
N GLY A 134 -8.82 -14.99 -10.37
CA GLY A 134 -7.37 -14.84 -10.25
C GLY A 134 -6.87 -13.59 -10.94
N MET A 135 -5.74 -13.08 -10.44
CA MET A 135 -5.07 -11.90 -10.97
C MET A 135 -3.57 -12.16 -11.05
N VAL A 136 -2.94 -11.78 -12.16
CA VAL A 136 -1.49 -11.86 -12.36
C VAL A 136 -0.93 -10.46 -12.48
N VAL A 137 0.05 -10.12 -11.65
CA VAL A 137 0.73 -8.83 -11.66
C VAL A 137 2.17 -9.04 -12.11
N THR A 138 2.60 -8.35 -13.17
CA THR A 138 3.95 -8.47 -13.73
C THR A 138 4.63 -7.11 -13.77
N GLY A 139 5.89 -7.06 -13.35
CA GLY A 139 6.71 -5.84 -13.37
C GLY A 139 8.20 -6.16 -13.52
N VAL A 140 9.03 -5.12 -13.60
CA VAL A 140 10.49 -5.27 -13.73
C VAL A 140 11.16 -4.48 -12.61
N SER A 141 11.99 -5.14 -11.82
CA SER A 141 12.80 -4.48 -10.78
C SER A 141 13.85 -3.55 -11.39
N ALA A 142 14.32 -2.58 -10.61
CA ALA A 142 15.43 -1.70 -10.98
C ALA A 142 16.71 -2.47 -11.34
N ARG A 143 16.86 -3.71 -10.85
CA ARG A 143 17.95 -4.64 -11.18
C ARG A 143 17.75 -5.39 -12.51
N GLY A 144 16.67 -5.11 -13.24
CA GLY A 144 16.36 -5.75 -14.53
C GLY A 144 15.70 -7.13 -14.43
N THR A 145 15.41 -7.63 -13.23
CA THR A 145 14.69 -8.90 -13.06
C THR A 145 13.20 -8.69 -13.29
N GLN A 146 12.60 -9.42 -14.22
CA GLN A 146 11.14 -9.51 -14.37
C GLN A 146 10.57 -10.36 -13.23
N THR A 147 9.49 -9.86 -12.64
CA THR A 147 8.80 -10.50 -11.52
C THR A 147 7.33 -10.68 -11.86
N THR A 148 6.77 -11.81 -11.44
CA THR A 148 5.36 -12.13 -11.63
C THR A 148 4.74 -12.62 -10.32
N TYR A 149 3.56 -12.12 -10.02
CA TYR A 149 2.81 -12.40 -8.81
C TYR A 149 1.41 -12.89 -9.15
N GLU A 150 1.03 -14.05 -8.63
CA GLU A 150 -0.33 -14.56 -8.77
C GLU A 150 -1.09 -14.27 -7.48
N PHE A 151 -2.32 -13.74 -7.60
CA PHE A 151 -3.23 -13.46 -6.51
C PHE A 151 -4.53 -14.20 -6.71
N SER A 152 -5.03 -14.83 -5.65
CA SER A 152 -6.43 -15.30 -5.58
C SER A 152 -7.34 -14.10 -5.34
N LEU A 153 -8.43 -13.98 -6.10
CA LEU A 153 -9.46 -12.97 -5.90
C LEU A 153 -10.58 -13.45 -4.97
N SER A 154 -10.45 -14.66 -4.41
CA SER A 154 -11.41 -15.19 -3.44
C SER A 154 -11.51 -14.29 -2.21
N GLY A 155 -12.70 -13.73 -1.98
CA GLY A 155 -13.00 -12.87 -0.82
C GLY A 155 -12.86 -11.36 -1.07
N ILE A 156 -12.36 -10.93 -2.23
CA ILE A 156 -12.12 -9.51 -2.50
C ILE A 156 -13.38 -8.64 -2.38
N THR A 157 -14.52 -9.10 -2.90
CA THR A 157 -15.77 -8.32 -2.87
C THR A 157 -16.18 -8.02 -1.43
N ALA A 158 -16.09 -9.01 -0.54
CA ALA A 158 -16.42 -8.83 0.87
C ALA A 158 -15.42 -7.90 1.58
N ALA A 159 -14.11 -8.07 1.33
CA ALA A 159 -13.07 -7.24 1.92
C ALA A 159 -13.16 -5.77 1.47
N VAL A 160 -13.35 -5.51 0.18
CA VAL A 160 -13.52 -4.16 -0.35
C VAL A 160 -14.77 -3.50 0.23
N THR A 161 -15.91 -4.23 0.28
CA THR A 161 -17.13 -3.70 0.92
C THR A 161 -16.93 -3.42 2.41
N ALA A 162 -16.17 -4.25 3.13
CA ALA A 162 -15.85 -3.99 4.54
C ALA A 162 -14.98 -2.74 4.71
N ALA A 163 -13.97 -2.56 3.84
CA ALA A 163 -13.12 -1.36 3.82
C ALA A 163 -13.91 -0.09 3.46
N ASP A 164 -14.84 -0.17 2.50
CA ASP A 164 -15.76 0.93 2.16
C ASP A 164 -16.58 1.35 3.40
N ARG A 165 -17.23 0.40 4.07
CA ARG A 165 -18.02 0.67 5.28
C ARG A 165 -17.19 1.21 6.43
N ALA A 166 -15.94 0.77 6.57
CA ALA A 166 -15.07 1.26 7.61
C ALA A 166 -14.70 2.74 7.41
N CYS A 167 -14.80 3.28 6.20
CA CYS A 167 -14.46 4.67 5.88
C CYS A 167 -15.66 5.59 5.61
N GLN A 168 -16.87 5.07 5.83
CA GLN A 168 -18.10 5.86 5.94
C GLN A 168 -18.28 6.37 7.37
#